data_AF-A0A972AD78-F1
#
_entry.id   AF-A0A972AD78-F1
#
_cell.length_a   1.000
_cell.length_b   1.000
_cell.length_c   1.000
_cell.angle_alpha   90.00
_cell.angle_beta   90.00
_cell.angle_gamma   90.00
#
_symmetry.space_group_name_H-M   'P 1'
#
loop_
_entity.id
_entity.type
_entity.pdbx_description
1 polymer ?
#
loop_
_entity_poly.entity_id
_entity_poly.type
_entity_poly.pdbx_seq_one_letter_code
_entity_poly.pdbx_strand_id
1 'polypeptide(L)'
;MAGSSAKKFRTSMFGFKRADVNAYLEHVIREFDQRLKEREEENSQLKNELNELRAKYEQLSRDAESLMKDKEKIAGALLQAQEKAEAILQDAKDYALKEKMRLDQLLESEKEKIVDIKLDLKQLKSNIAEILSRYENQVDEMITNIEEREKYYKPEQDEYNNEDGYQDETRDEHEHVNMEEDCAG
;
A
#
# COMPACT_ATOMS: atom_id res chain seq x y z
N MET A 1 63.21 -61.99 -16.20
CA MET A 1 63.24 -62.42 -17.61
C MET A 1 64.58 -62.05 -18.20
N ALA A 2 65.32 -63.07 -18.67
CA ALA A 2 66.59 -62.91 -19.36
C ALA A 2 66.35 -62.30 -20.74
N GLY A 3 67.15 -61.31 -21.12
CA GLY A 3 66.97 -60.55 -22.36
C GLY A 3 68.28 -60.08 -22.95
N SER A 4 69.00 -61.01 -23.58
CA SER A 4 69.87 -60.81 -24.75
C SER A 4 70.94 -59.70 -24.69
N SER A 5 72.12 -60.05 -24.18
CA SER A 5 73.39 -59.44 -24.62
C SER A 5 73.70 -59.89 -26.05
N ALA A 6 72.87 -59.50 -27.02
CA ALA A 6 73.14 -59.73 -28.43
C ALA A 6 74.44 -59.01 -28.79
N LYS A 7 75.40 -59.72 -29.38
CA LYS A 7 76.70 -59.17 -29.79
C LYS A 7 76.46 -58.05 -30.81
N LYS A 8 76.41 -56.79 -30.34
CA LYS A 8 76.16 -55.59 -31.15
C LYS A 8 77.30 -55.28 -32.13
N PHE A 9 78.41 -56.01 -32.03
CA PHE A 9 79.63 -55.79 -32.79
C PHE A 9 80.25 -57.12 -33.20
N ARG A 10 80.70 -57.23 -34.45
CA ARG A 10 81.50 -58.38 -34.91
C ARG A 10 82.91 -58.26 -34.31
N THR A 11 83.44 -59.35 -33.76
CA THR A 11 84.79 -59.40 -33.19
C THR A 11 85.83 -59.60 -34.29
N SER A 12 86.92 -58.83 -34.24
CA SER A 12 88.13 -58.97 -35.06
C SER A 12 89.23 -59.65 -34.24
N MET A 13 90.32 -60.11 -34.87
CA MET A 13 91.48 -60.75 -34.22
C MET A 13 92.06 -59.92 -33.04
N PHE A 14 91.80 -58.61 -33.03
CA PHE A 14 91.90 -57.74 -31.85
C PHE A 14 90.67 -56.81 -31.80
N GLY A 15 89.79 -57.00 -30.81
CA GLY A 15 88.69 -56.06 -30.50
C GLY A 15 87.47 -56.10 -31.44
N PHE A 16 86.69 -55.02 -31.45
CA PHE A 16 85.45 -54.88 -32.23
C PHE A 16 85.69 -54.23 -33.60
N LYS A 17 84.91 -54.59 -34.62
CA LYS A 17 84.99 -53.95 -35.94
C LYS A 17 84.58 -52.47 -35.84
N ARG A 18 85.50 -51.58 -36.23
CA ARG A 18 85.31 -50.11 -36.24
C ARG A 18 84.03 -49.66 -36.95
N ALA A 19 83.64 -50.32 -38.04
CA ALA A 19 82.41 -50.00 -38.77
C ALA A 19 81.15 -50.24 -37.94
N ASP A 20 81.07 -51.38 -37.22
CA ASP A 20 79.91 -51.72 -36.38
C ASP A 20 79.84 -50.76 -35.17
N VAL A 21 80.99 -50.39 -34.60
CA VAL A 21 81.10 -49.42 -33.49
C VAL A 21 80.65 -48.03 -33.93
N ASN A 22 81.10 -47.57 -35.10
CA ASN A 22 80.69 -46.28 -35.65
C ASN A 22 79.18 -46.25 -35.96
N ALA A 23 78.63 -47.31 -36.55
CA ALA A 23 77.19 -47.39 -36.83
C ALA A 23 76.34 -47.37 -35.55
N TYR A 24 76.80 -48.03 -34.49
CA TYR A 24 76.14 -47.97 -33.18
C TYR A 24 76.23 -46.58 -32.54
N LEU A 25 77.42 -45.95 -32.56
CA LEU A 25 77.60 -44.58 -32.07
C LEU A 25 76.67 -43.61 -32.79
N GLU A 26 76.59 -43.71 -34.11
CA GLU A 26 75.70 -42.86 -34.94
C GLU A 26 74.23 -43.11 -34.62
N HIS A 27 73.82 -44.37 -34.44
CA HIS A 27 72.45 -44.71 -34.04
C HIS A 27 72.10 -44.15 -32.65
N VAL A 28 73.02 -44.29 -31.69
CA VAL A 28 72.85 -43.80 -30.31
C VAL A 28 72.77 -42.27 -30.29
N ILE A 29 73.63 -41.57 -31.04
CA ILE A 29 73.59 -40.11 -31.14
C ILE A 29 72.24 -39.66 -31.71
N ARG A 30 71.76 -40.30 -32.80
CA ARG A 30 70.44 -39.99 -33.37
C ARG A 30 69.29 -40.23 -32.39
N GLU A 31 69.34 -41.32 -31.63
CA GLU A 31 68.31 -41.61 -30.62
C GLU A 31 68.33 -40.58 -29.49
N PHE A 32 69.50 -40.14 -29.04
CA PHE A 32 69.64 -39.08 -28.05
C PHE A 32 69.14 -37.74 -28.57
N ASP A 33 69.51 -37.35 -29.79
CA ASP A 33 69.06 -36.10 -30.42
C ASP A 33 67.53 -36.09 -30.59
N GLN A 34 66.95 -37.23 -31.01
CA GLN A 34 65.51 -37.37 -31.13
C GLN A 34 64.82 -37.24 -29.77
N ARG A 35 65.30 -37.94 -28.73
CA ARG A 35 64.73 -37.82 -27.38
C ARG A 35 64.89 -36.43 -26.80
N LEU A 36 66.01 -35.76 -27.07
CA LEU A 36 66.24 -34.39 -26.62
C LEU A 36 65.19 -33.47 -27.24
N LYS A 37 64.96 -33.59 -28.55
CA LYS A 37 63.95 -32.83 -29.28
C LYS A 37 62.54 -33.10 -28.76
N GLU A 38 62.16 -34.36 -28.57
CA GLU A 38 60.84 -34.74 -28.02
C GLU A 38 60.62 -34.13 -26.62
N ARG A 39 61.66 -34.15 -25.77
CA ARG A 39 61.60 -33.53 -24.43
C ARG A 39 61.54 -32.01 -24.48
N GLU A 40 62.23 -31.38 -25.43
CA GLU A 40 62.15 -29.93 -25.63
C GLU A 40 60.75 -29.50 -26.10
N GLU A 41 60.14 -30.25 -27.02
CA GLU A 41 58.77 -30.03 -27.48
C GLU A 41 57.76 -30.19 -26.34
N GLU A 42 57.85 -31.26 -25.55
CA GLU A 42 57.03 -31.48 -24.35
C GLU A 42 57.22 -30.36 -23.32
N ASN A 43 58.46 -29.94 -23.07
CA ASN A 43 58.76 -28.85 -22.15
C ASN A 43 58.12 -27.53 -22.62
N SER A 44 58.15 -27.27 -23.93
CA SER A 44 57.50 -26.11 -24.52
C SER A 44 55.99 -26.17 -24.38
N GLN A 45 55.37 -27.32 -24.60
CA GLN A 45 53.92 -27.51 -24.44
C GLN A 45 53.49 -27.29 -22.99
N LEU A 46 54.18 -27.93 -22.04
CA LEU A 46 53.90 -27.78 -20.61
C LEU A 46 54.05 -26.33 -20.14
N LYS A 47 55.04 -25.59 -20.64
CA LYS A 47 55.20 -24.16 -20.36
C LYS A 47 54.01 -23.34 -20.87
N ASN A 48 53.52 -23.65 -22.06
CA ASN A 48 52.37 -22.96 -22.64
C ASN A 48 51.10 -23.24 -21.82
N GLU A 49 50.82 -24.50 -21.49
CA GLU A 49 49.68 -24.88 -20.65
C GLU A 49 49.74 -24.22 -19.27
N LEU A 50 50.92 -24.17 -18.66
CA LEU A 50 51.13 -23.54 -17.37
C LEU A 50 50.87 -22.03 -17.43
N ASN A 51 51.29 -21.36 -18.51
CA ASN A 51 51.02 -19.94 -18.71
C ASN A 51 49.52 -19.68 -18.93
N GLU A 52 48.85 -20.50 -19.73
CA GLU A 52 47.40 -20.41 -19.92
C GLU A 52 46.63 -20.63 -18.62
N LEU A 53 47.03 -21.62 -17.83
CA LEU A 53 46.38 -21.93 -16.56
C LEU A 53 46.57 -20.79 -15.55
N ARG A 54 47.75 -20.18 -15.51
CA ARG A 54 48.00 -18.99 -14.70
C ARG A 54 47.13 -17.82 -15.13
N ALA A 55 47.01 -17.55 -16.43
CA ALA A 55 46.15 -16.48 -16.95
C ALA A 55 44.68 -16.71 -16.57
N LYS A 56 44.17 -17.95 -16.72
CA LYS A 56 42.81 -18.33 -16.30
C LYS A 56 42.60 -18.17 -14.80
N TYR A 57 43.59 -18.57 -13.99
CA TYR A 57 43.53 -18.42 -12.54
C TYR A 57 43.45 -16.94 -12.12
N GLU A 58 44.31 -16.10 -12.69
CA GLU A 58 44.29 -14.66 -12.40
C GLU A 58 42.96 -14.02 -12.81
N GLN A 59 42.42 -14.39 -13.97
CA GLN A 59 41.13 -13.89 -14.41
C GLN A 59 40.02 -14.30 -13.45
N LEU A 60 39.94 -15.59 -13.10
CA LEU A 60 38.93 -16.09 -12.18
C LEU A 60 39.05 -15.46 -10.78
N SER A 61 40.27 -15.20 -10.32
CA SER A 61 40.52 -14.51 -9.05
C SER A 61 39.98 -13.09 -9.08
N ARG A 62 40.22 -12.34 -10.16
CA ARG A 62 39.69 -10.98 -10.33
C ARG A 62 38.16 -10.96 -10.41
N ASP A 63 37.58 -11.91 -11.14
CA ASP A 63 36.12 -12.04 -11.27
C ASP A 63 35.48 -12.36 -9.92
N ALA A 64 36.09 -13.25 -9.13
CA ALA A 64 35.62 -13.59 -7.78
C ALA A 64 35.68 -12.37 -6.83
N GLU A 65 36.76 -11.59 -6.86
CA GLU A 65 36.87 -10.35 -6.08
C GLU A 65 35.82 -9.32 -6.50
N SER A 66 35.57 -9.15 -7.80
CA SER A 66 34.54 -8.24 -8.30
C SER A 66 33.16 -8.68 -7.84
N LEU A 67 32.85 -9.98 -7.96
CA LEU A 67 31.58 -10.54 -7.52
C LEU A 67 31.36 -10.35 -6.01
N MET A 68 32.42 -10.50 -5.21
CA MET A 68 32.34 -10.30 -3.77
C MET A 68 32.03 -8.85 -3.42
N LYS A 69 32.71 -7.88 -4.07
CA LYS A 69 32.43 -6.44 -3.91
C LYS A 69 31.00 -6.09 -4.30
N ASP A 70 30.49 -6.64 -5.39
CA ASP A 70 29.13 -6.35 -5.82
C ASP A 70 28.09 -6.98 -4.89
N LYS A 71 28.35 -8.18 -4.38
CA LYS A 71 27.52 -8.80 -3.34
C LYS A 71 27.46 -7.93 -2.07
N GLU A 72 28.59 -7.39 -1.62
CA GLU A 72 28.65 -6.48 -0.48
C GLU A 72 27.84 -5.19 -0.71
N LYS A 73 27.97 -4.57 -1.89
CA LYS A 73 27.17 -3.39 -2.26
C LYS A 73 25.68 -3.69 -2.28
N ILE A 74 25.28 -4.81 -2.88
CA ILE A 74 23.87 -5.23 -2.95
C ILE A 74 23.33 -5.46 -1.53
N ALA A 75 24.08 -6.18 -0.68
CA ALA A 75 23.69 -6.40 0.71
C ALA A 75 23.53 -5.08 1.47
N GLY A 76 24.46 -4.13 1.29
CA GLY A 76 24.37 -2.80 1.88
C GLY A 76 23.13 -2.03 1.41
N ALA A 77 22.83 -2.06 0.11
CA ALA A 77 21.64 -1.43 -0.45
C ALA A 77 20.34 -2.06 0.08
N LEU A 78 20.30 -3.38 0.22
CA LEU A 78 19.14 -4.09 0.78
C LEU A 78 18.89 -3.73 2.24
N LEU A 79 19.94 -3.66 3.05
CA LEU A 79 19.84 -3.22 4.45
C LEU A 79 19.30 -1.80 4.55
N GLN A 80 19.85 -0.87 3.77
CA GLN A 80 19.37 0.52 3.77
C GLN A 80 17.93 0.64 3.28
N ALA A 81 17.53 -0.15 2.29
CA ALA A 81 16.16 -0.18 1.80
C ALA A 81 15.20 -0.70 2.88
N GLN A 82 15.60 -1.74 3.60
CA GLN A 82 14.82 -2.29 4.71
C GLN A 82 14.66 -1.27 5.85
N GLU A 83 15.76 -0.66 6.31
CA GLU A 83 15.73 0.37 7.36
C GLU A 83 14.81 1.54 6.99
N LYS A 84 14.89 2.02 5.74
CA LYS A 84 14.01 3.09 5.25
C LYS A 84 12.54 2.65 5.19
N ALA A 85 12.27 1.43 4.74
CA ALA A 85 10.92 0.91 4.69
C ALA A 85 10.31 0.76 6.10
N GLU A 86 11.08 0.26 7.05
CA GLU A 86 10.68 0.17 8.46
C GLU A 86 10.40 1.54 9.07
N ALA A 87 11.26 2.54 8.81
CA ALA A 87 11.05 3.92 9.24
C ALA A 87 9.74 4.50 8.67
N ILE A 88 9.50 4.36 7.36
CA ILE A 88 8.26 4.83 6.72
C ILE A 88 7.02 4.16 7.33
N LEU A 89 7.09 2.84 7.57
CA LEU A 89 5.98 2.11 8.18
C LEU A 89 5.71 2.57 9.61
N GLN A 90 6.76 2.85 10.39
CA GLN A 90 6.62 3.34 11.75
C GLN A 90 6.04 4.75 11.76
N ASP A 91 6.56 5.66 10.92
CA ASP A 91 6.04 7.02 10.80
C ASP A 91 4.57 7.05 10.36
N ALA A 92 4.20 6.18 9.40
CA ALA A 92 2.81 6.07 8.95
C ALA A 92 1.88 5.57 10.06
N LYS A 93 2.32 4.61 10.88
CA LYS A 93 1.56 4.13 12.04
C LYS A 93 1.37 5.23 13.08
N ASP A 94 2.44 5.95 13.40
CA ASP A 94 2.40 7.02 14.39
C ASP A 94 1.54 8.19 13.92
N TYR A 95 1.61 8.54 12.64
CA TYR A 95 0.73 9.54 12.04
C TYR A 95 -0.74 9.11 12.07
N ALA A 96 -1.04 7.88 11.67
CA ALA A 96 -2.41 7.35 11.69
C ALA A 96 -2.98 7.32 13.12
N LEU A 97 -2.16 6.94 14.11
CA LEU A 97 -2.58 6.92 15.51
C LEU A 97 -2.87 8.33 16.03
N LYS A 98 -2.00 9.30 15.74
CA LYS A 98 -2.22 10.70 16.11
C LYS A 98 -3.48 11.27 15.46
N GLU A 99 -3.69 11.02 14.17
CA GLU A 99 -4.88 11.51 13.47
C GLU A 99 -6.16 10.86 13.99
N LYS A 100 -6.11 9.56 14.30
CA LYS A 100 -7.23 8.84 14.93
C LYS A 100 -7.57 9.44 16.30
N MET A 101 -6.57 9.74 17.13
CA MET A 101 -6.80 10.41 18.41
C MET A 101 -7.38 11.82 18.22
N ARG A 102 -6.90 12.59 17.23
CA ARG A 102 -7.42 13.93 16.91
C ARG A 102 -8.88 13.88 16.49
N LEU A 103 -9.24 12.93 15.63
CA LEU A 103 -10.61 12.71 15.17
C LEU A 103 -11.52 12.25 16.30
N ASP A 104 -11.06 11.35 17.17
CA ASP A 104 -11.83 10.90 18.34
C ASP A 104 -12.14 12.08 19.30
N GLN A 105 -11.17 12.97 19.54
CA GLN A 105 -11.36 14.18 20.36
C GLN A 105 -12.37 15.15 19.72
N LEU A 106 -12.25 15.39 18.42
CA LEU A 106 -13.19 16.25 17.70
C LEU A 106 -14.60 15.66 17.73
N LEU A 107 -14.73 14.36 17.47
CA LEU A 107 -16.00 13.66 17.52
C LEU A 107 -16.67 13.79 18.89
N GLU A 108 -15.91 13.64 19.97
CA GLU A 108 -16.47 13.77 21.32
C GLU A 108 -16.92 15.19 21.62
N SER A 109 -16.14 16.20 21.21
CA SER A 109 -16.54 17.61 21.36
C SER A 109 -17.81 17.97 20.57
N GLU A 110 -17.98 17.41 19.37
CA GLU A 110 -19.19 17.63 18.57
C GLU A 110 -20.40 16.91 19.18
N LYS A 111 -20.22 15.73 19.77
CA LYS A 111 -21.30 15.07 20.53
C LYS A 111 -21.74 15.91 21.72
N GLU A 112 -20.81 16.48 22.47
CA GLU A 112 -21.11 17.35 23.62
C GLU A 112 -21.96 18.55 23.18
N LYS A 113 -21.55 19.25 22.11
CA LYS A 113 -22.33 20.35 21.52
C LYS A 113 -23.74 19.92 21.11
N ILE A 114 -23.90 18.73 20.52
CA ILE A 114 -25.21 18.20 20.14
C ILE A 114 -26.08 17.98 21.38
N VAL A 115 -25.51 17.47 22.47
CA VAL A 115 -26.23 17.27 23.73
C VAL A 115 -26.70 18.61 24.30
N ASP A 116 -25.84 19.63 24.30
CA ASP A 116 -26.17 20.97 24.78
C ASP A 116 -27.30 21.60 23.95
N ILE A 117 -27.17 21.60 22.61
CA ILE A 117 -28.22 22.12 21.71
C ILE A 117 -29.55 21.39 21.92
N LYS A 118 -29.51 20.07 22.14
CA LYS A 118 -30.72 19.28 22.40
C LYS A 118 -31.38 19.68 23.72
N LEU A 119 -30.59 19.99 24.74
CA LEU A 119 -31.08 20.46 26.03
C LEU A 119 -31.73 21.84 25.89
N ASP A 120 -31.07 22.77 25.21
CA ASP A 120 -31.58 24.11 24.92
C ASP A 120 -32.89 24.05 24.12
N LEU A 121 -32.97 23.19 23.11
CA LEU A 121 -34.18 23.00 22.31
C LEU A 121 -35.34 22.47 23.16
N LYS A 122 -35.07 21.56 24.10
CA LYS A 122 -36.07 21.06 25.05
C LYS A 122 -36.56 22.17 25.98
N GLN A 123 -35.66 23.01 26.49
CA GLN A 123 -36.03 24.17 27.32
C GLN A 123 -36.86 25.17 26.53
N LEU A 124 -36.44 25.52 25.31
CA LEU A 124 -37.17 26.42 24.43
C LEU A 124 -38.58 25.91 24.15
N LYS A 125 -38.73 24.61 23.86
CA LYS A 125 -40.04 23.98 23.68
C LYS A 125 -40.91 24.10 24.93
N SER A 126 -40.34 23.87 26.11
CA SER A 126 -41.05 24.02 27.39
C SER A 126 -41.52 25.46 27.60
N ASN A 127 -40.66 26.44 27.34
CA ASN A 127 -40.98 27.86 27.48
C ASN A 127 -42.10 28.28 26.52
N ILE A 128 -42.06 27.81 25.27
CA ILE A 128 -43.12 28.07 24.29
C ILE A 128 -44.45 27.47 24.76
N ALA A 129 -44.45 26.23 25.25
CA ALA A 129 -45.66 25.59 25.76
C ALA A 129 -46.24 26.36 26.98
N GLU A 130 -45.38 26.84 27.87
CA GLU A 130 -45.81 27.66 29.01
C GLU A 130 -46.41 29.00 28.56
N ILE A 131 -45.80 29.68 27.60
CA ILE A 131 -46.32 30.93 27.04
C ILE A 131 -47.69 30.69 26.37
N LEU A 132 -47.82 29.65 25.54
CA LEU A 132 -49.08 29.31 24.88
C LEU A 132 -50.19 29.01 25.91
N SER A 133 -49.89 28.23 26.96
CA SER A 133 -50.85 27.95 28.02
C SER A 133 -51.26 29.20 28.80
N ARG A 134 -50.34 30.15 29.03
CA ARG A 134 -50.68 31.45 29.62
C ARG A 134 -51.61 32.26 28.74
N TYR A 135 -51.35 32.30 27.43
CA TYR A 135 -52.22 33.00 26.46
C TYR A 135 -53.61 32.36 26.38
N GLU A 136 -53.69 31.03 26.36
CA GLU A 136 -54.94 30.27 26.40
C GLU A 136 -55.78 30.65 27.63
N ASN A 137 -55.18 30.58 28.82
CA ASN A 137 -55.85 30.98 30.06
C ASN A 137 -56.33 32.45 30.05
N GLN A 138 -55.53 33.38 29.50
CA GLN A 138 -55.91 34.79 29.39
C GLN A 138 -57.09 35.00 28.42
N VAL A 139 -57.14 34.24 27.32
CA VAL A 139 -58.26 34.28 26.39
C VAL A 139 -59.53 33.73 27.04
N ASP A 140 -59.43 32.60 27.74
CA ASP A 140 -60.55 31.99 28.47
C ASP A 140 -61.09 32.93 29.57
N GLU A 141 -60.21 33.61 30.28
CA GLU A 141 -60.59 34.63 31.28
C GLU A 141 -61.29 35.83 30.61
N MET A 142 -60.82 36.31 29.46
CA MET A 142 -61.53 37.35 28.70
C MET A 142 -62.91 36.89 28.24
N ILE A 143 -63.04 35.67 27.71
CA ILE A 143 -64.33 35.12 27.27
C ILE A 143 -65.30 35.07 28.46
N THR A 144 -64.86 34.54 29.60
CA THR A 144 -65.67 34.48 30.83
C THR A 144 -66.14 35.88 31.25
N ASN A 145 -65.22 36.86 31.26
CA ASN A 145 -65.55 38.26 31.58
C ASN A 145 -66.55 38.89 30.59
N ILE A 146 -66.46 38.54 29.31
CA ILE A 146 -67.43 38.99 28.29
C ILE A 146 -68.79 38.37 28.54
N GLU A 147 -68.87 37.05 28.73
CA GLU A 147 -70.12 36.33 29.04
C GLU A 147 -70.78 36.86 30.32
N GLU A 148 -69.99 37.15 31.36
CA GLU A 148 -70.48 37.76 32.58
C GLU A 148 -71.04 39.16 32.33
N ARG A 149 -70.39 39.99 31.50
CA ARG A 149 -70.90 41.31 31.13
C ARG A 149 -72.16 41.24 30.28
N GLU A 150 -72.27 40.29 29.35
CA GLU A 150 -73.46 40.10 28.52
C GLU A 150 -74.71 39.76 29.36
N LYS A 151 -74.55 39.08 30.51
CA LYS A 151 -75.66 38.82 31.44
C LYS A 151 -76.26 40.10 32.04
N TYR A 152 -75.51 41.20 32.14
CA TYR A 152 -76.01 42.48 32.64
C TYR A 152 -76.72 43.32 31.56
N TYR A 153 -76.60 42.97 30.29
CA TYR A 153 -77.13 43.74 29.16
C TYR A 153 -78.31 43.07 28.43
N LYS A 154 -78.84 41.91 28.88
CA LYS A 154 -80.13 41.42 28.39
C LYS A 154 -81.26 42.28 28.98
N PRO A 155 -81.95 43.12 28.20
CA PRO A 155 -83.21 43.69 28.62
C PRO A 155 -84.26 42.57 28.54
N GLU A 156 -85.10 42.44 29.55
CA GLU A 156 -86.42 41.83 29.36
C GLU A 156 -87.11 42.66 28.26
N GLN A 157 -87.29 42.06 27.08
CA GLN A 157 -88.27 42.53 26.12
C GLN A 157 -89.40 41.52 26.09
N ASP A 158 -90.41 41.82 26.91
CA ASP A 158 -91.77 41.36 26.74
C ASP A 158 -92.35 41.88 25.42
N GLU A 159 -93.14 41.00 24.80
CA GLU A 159 -94.25 41.23 23.86
C GLU A 159 -94.46 42.65 23.29
N TYR A 160 -94.42 42.77 21.96
CA TYR A 160 -95.59 43.24 21.19
C TYR A 160 -95.50 42.75 19.72
N ASN A 161 -96.55 42.03 19.32
CA ASN A 161 -96.93 41.79 17.92
C ASN A 161 -96.99 43.09 17.11
N ASN A 162 -96.56 43.04 15.86
CA ASN A 162 -97.47 43.32 14.73
C ASN A 162 -96.91 42.78 13.42
N GLU A 163 -97.86 42.24 12.65
CA GLU A 163 -97.75 41.63 11.34
C GLU A 163 -97.33 42.63 10.25
N ASP A 164 -96.91 42.05 9.12
CA ASP A 164 -96.78 42.57 7.74
C ASP A 164 -95.34 42.31 7.24
N GLY A 165 -95.01 41.31 6.43
CA GLY A 165 -95.80 40.63 5.42
C GLY A 165 -95.25 40.96 4.02
N TYR A 166 -94.10 40.41 3.63
CA TYR A 166 -93.71 40.21 2.23
C TYR A 166 -92.70 39.05 2.10
N GLN A 167 -93.12 37.97 1.44
CA GLN A 167 -92.26 36.95 0.83
C GLN A 167 -91.83 37.44 -0.56
N ASP A 168 -90.59 37.19 -0.99
CA ASP A 168 -90.33 36.51 -2.26
C ASP A 168 -88.85 36.05 -2.36
N GLU A 169 -88.68 34.95 -3.10
CA GLU A 169 -87.55 34.04 -3.17
C GLU A 169 -86.45 34.49 -4.15
N THR A 170 -85.24 33.93 -3.99
CA THR A 170 -84.28 33.40 -5.01
C THR A 170 -82.84 33.45 -4.45
N ARG A 171 -82.22 32.30 -4.16
CA ARG A 171 -81.38 31.49 -5.07
C ARG A 171 -80.05 32.18 -5.44
N ASP A 172 -78.93 31.75 -4.86
CA ASP A 172 -77.98 30.89 -5.57
C ASP A 172 -76.82 30.45 -4.66
N GLU A 173 -76.43 29.20 -4.86
CA GLU A 173 -75.31 28.50 -4.26
C GLU A 173 -74.01 29.00 -4.87
N HIS A 174 -72.96 29.19 -4.06
CA HIS A 174 -71.59 29.13 -4.57
C HIS A 174 -70.71 28.33 -3.59
N GLU A 175 -70.69 27.02 -3.85
CA GLU A 175 -69.52 26.20 -3.59
C GLU A 175 -68.35 26.73 -4.43
N HIS A 176 -67.23 27.03 -3.77
CA HIS A 176 -65.93 27.08 -4.44
C HIS A 176 -65.10 25.89 -3.94
N VAL A 177 -65.19 24.80 -4.69
CA VAL A 177 -64.13 23.80 -4.80
C VAL A 177 -63.13 24.35 -5.82
N ASN A 178 -61.86 24.45 -5.43
CA ASN A 178 -60.74 24.34 -6.36
C ASN A 178 -59.78 23.29 -5.78
N MET A 179 -59.88 22.08 -6.31
CA MET A 179 -58.75 21.16 -6.44
C MET A 179 -58.06 21.48 -7.76
N GLU A 180 -56.74 21.65 -7.71
CA GLU A 180 -55.74 21.30 -8.75
C GLU A 180 -54.39 21.59 -8.07
N GLU A 181 -53.69 20.55 -7.63
CA GLU A 181 -52.64 19.87 -8.41
C GLU A 181 -51.52 20.83 -8.82
N ASP A 182 -50.36 20.72 -8.17
CA ASP A 182 -49.18 20.39 -8.95
C ASP A 182 -48.03 19.81 -8.12
N CYS A 183 -47.48 18.76 -8.70
CA CYS A 183 -46.31 18.02 -8.29
C CYS A 183 -45.01 18.78 -8.65
N ALA A 184 -43.90 18.21 -8.17
CA ALA A 184 -42.54 18.27 -8.71
C ALA A 184 -41.56 19.29 -8.08
N GLY A 185 -40.44 18.75 -7.62
CA GLY A 185 -39.23 19.47 -7.21
C GLY A 185 -38.40 18.69 -6.21
#